data_AF-A0A9E6JVI2-F1
#
_entry.id   AF-A0A9E6JVI2-F1
#
_cell.length_a   1.000
_cell.length_b   1.000
_cell.length_c   1.000
_cell.angle_alpha   90.00
_cell.angle_beta   90.00
_cell.angle_gamma   90.00
#
_symmetry.space_group_name_H-M   'P 1'
#
loop_
_entity.id
_entity.type
_entity.pdbx_description
1 polymer ?
#
loop_
_entity_poly.entity_id
_entity_poly.type
_entity_poly.pdbx_seq_one_letter_code
_entity_poly.pdbx_strand_id
1 'polypeptide(L)' 'MATFLFDEIIFGPVKSRRLGVSLGINLLPVDRKICNFDCVYCECGLTNIG' A
#
# COMPACT_ATOMS: atom_id res chain seq x y z
N MET A 1 -7.84 -7.46 9.60
CA MET A 1 -8.40 -7.27 8.25
C MET A 1 -7.23 -7.15 7.29
N ALA A 2 -6.93 -8.19 6.52
CA ALA A 2 -5.77 -8.18 5.64
C ALA A 2 -6.00 -7.13 4.54
N THR A 3 -5.16 -6.10 4.49
CA THR A 3 -5.27 -5.07 3.44
C THR A 3 -4.60 -5.57 2.17
N PHE A 4 -5.13 -5.17 1.01
CA PHE A 4 -4.61 -5.57 -0.30
C PHE A 4 -3.13 -5.21 -0.44
N LEU A 5 -2.27 -6.19 -0.75
CA LEU A 5 -0.85 -6.01 -1.05
C LEU A 5 -0.68 -5.89 -2.58
N PHE A 6 0.28 -5.07 -2.99
CA PHE A 6 0.70 -5.01 -4.39
C PHE A 6 1.92 -5.90 -4.55
N ASP A 7 1.79 -6.98 -5.31
CA ASP A 7 2.84 -7.97 -5.53
C ASP A 7 3.98 -7.46 -6.45
N GLU A 8 3.83 -6.25 -6.99
CA GLU A 8 4.81 -5.60 -7.87
C GLU A 8 5.13 -4.18 -7.40
N ILE A 9 6.35 -3.72 -7.72
CA ILE A 9 6.79 -2.34 -7.46
C ILE A 9 6.01 -1.36 -8.34
N ILE A 10 5.63 -1.76 -9.54
CA ILE A 10 4.89 -0.94 -10.48
C ILE A 10 3.51 -1.56 -10.66
N PHE A 11 2.45 -0.75 -10.56
CA PHE A 11 1.08 -1.24 -10.73
C PHE A 11 0.27 -0.30 -11.62
N GLY A 12 -0.65 -0.85 -12.41
CA GLY A 12 -1.49 -0.07 -13.33
C GLY A 12 -1.73 -0.80 -14.65
N PRO A 13 -2.36 -0.14 -15.64
CA PRO A 13 -2.73 1.28 -15.66
C PRO A 13 -3.91 1.63 -14.74
N VAL A 14 -3.79 2.73 -14.01
CA VAL A 14 -4.82 3.26 -13.11
C VAL A 14 -5.54 4.42 -13.79
N LYS A 15 -6.88 4.38 -13.85
CA LYS A 15 -7.68 5.50 -14.32
C LYS A 15 -7.68 6.61 -13.27
N SER A 16 -6.88 7.65 -13.50
CA SER A 16 -6.81 8.82 -12.64
C SER A 16 -7.84 9.86 -13.07
N ARG A 17 -8.64 10.36 -12.13
CA ARG A 17 -9.56 11.47 -12.41
C ARG A 17 -8.84 12.75 -12.86
N ARG A 18 -7.61 12.98 -12.38
CA ARG A 18 -6.83 14.20 -12.67
C ARG A 18 -5.95 14.07 -13.91
N LEU A 19 -5.38 12.89 -14.15
CA LEU A 19 -4.37 12.65 -15.20
C LEU A 19 -4.84 11.73 -16.33
N GLY A 20 -6.08 11.23 -16.26
CA GLY A 20 -6.62 10.25 -17.21
C GLY A 20 -6.08 8.85 -16.92
N VAL A 21 -4.82 8.60 -17.29
CA VAL A 21 -4.14 7.32 -17.06
C VAL A 21 -2.85 7.57 -16.30
N SER A 22 -2.63 6.80 -15.22
CA SER A 22 -1.42 6.88 -14.41
C SER A 22 -0.87 5.49 -14.11
N LEU A 23 0.43 5.43 -13.89
CA LEU A 23 1.12 4.28 -13.33
C LEU A 23 1.36 4.53 -11.84
N GLY A 24 1.08 3.54 -11.00
CA GLY A 24 1.38 3.56 -9.58
C GLY A 24 2.74 2.93 -9.28
N ILE A 25 3.38 3.41 -8.21
CA ILE A 25 4.64 2.88 -7.69
C ILE A 25 4.42 2.51 -6.23
N ASN A 26 4.66 1.25 -5.89
CA ASN A 26 4.68 0.75 -4.52
C ASN A 26 6.06 1.05 -3.91
N LEU A 27 6.05 1.85 -2.84
CA LEU A 27 7.26 2.23 -2.10
C LEU A 27 7.60 1.26 -0.98
N LEU A 28 6.69 0.32 -0.67
CA LEU A 28 6.86 -0.68 0.37
C LEU A 28 7.31 -2.01 -0.24
N PRO A 29 7.89 -2.91 0.57
CA PRO A 29 8.14 -4.27 0.14
C PRO A 29 6.87 -4.96 -0.37
N VAL A 30 7.01 -5.83 -1.37
CA VAL A 30 5.87 -6.53 -1.99
C VAL A 30 5.23 -7.55 -1.04
N ASP A 31 5.99 -8.04 -0.05
CA ASP A 31 5.56 -9.05 0.92
C ASP A 31 4.80 -8.46 2.11
N ARG A 32 4.98 -7.16 2.41
CA ARG A 32 4.39 -6.53 3.59
C ARG A 32 4.29 -5.02 3.51
N LYS A 33 3.24 -4.47 4.14
CA LYS A 33 3.16 -3.05 4.46
C LYS A 33 3.83 -2.77 5.80
N ILE A 34 4.63 -1.71 5.86
CA ILE A 34 5.38 -1.34 7.06
C ILE A 34 5.00 0.10 7.42
N CYS A 35 4.67 0.32 8.69
CA CYS A 35 4.42 1.63 9.25
C CYS A 35 5.13 1.71 10.60
N ASN A 36 5.83 2.80 10.87
CA ASN A 36 6.57 3.04 12.12
C ASN A 36 5.78 3.90 13.13
N PHE A 37 4.50 4.15 12.85
CA PHE A 37 3.61 4.92 13.72
C PHE A 37 2.70 4.01 14.53
N ASP A 38 2.49 4.35 15.79
CA ASP A 38 1.45 3.76 16.64
C ASP A 38 0.14 4.54 16.46
N CYS A 39 -0.70 4.08 15.53
CA CYS A 39 -1.94 4.75 15.14
C CYS A 39 -3.11 3.79 15.10
N VAL A 40 -4.20 4.15 15.79
CA VAL A 40 -5.45 3.36 15.86
C VAL A 40 -6.16 3.21 14.51
N TYR A 41 -5.82 4.07 13.53
CA TYR A 41 -6.38 4.08 12.18
C TYR A 41 -5.36 3.64 11.12
N CYS A 42 -4.37 2.83 11.49
CA CYS A 42 -3.33 2.42 10.55
C CYS A 42 -3.90 1.57 9.41
N GLU A 43 -3.72 2.01 8.16
CA GLU A 43 -4.10 1.25 6.97
C GLU A 43 -3.24 -0.01 6.75
N CYS A 44 -2.10 -0.13 7.44
CA CYS A 44 -1.29 -1.35 7.44
C CYS A 44 -1.91 -2.45 8.34
N GLY A 45 -2.90 -2.11 9.16
CA GLY A 45 -3.52 -3.02 10.13
C GLY A 45 -2.69 -3.18 11.41
N LEU A 46 -3.20 -4.04 12.31
CA LEU A 46 -2.52 -4.42 13.54
C LEU A 46 -1.25 -5.22 13.21
N THR A 47 -0.09 -4.68 13.58
CA THR A 47 1.18 -5.40 13.59
C THR A 47 1.36 -6.05 14.96
N ASN A 48 1.65 -7.35 14.98
CA ASN A 48 2.06 -8.00 16.23
C ASN A 48 3.44 -7.45 16.60
N ILE A 49 3.47 -6.55 17.59
CA ILE A 49 4.69 -6.24 18.33
C ILE A 49 4.92 -7.46 19.22
N GLY A 50 5.76 -8.37 18.72
CA GLY A 50 6.39 -9.41 19.52
C GLY A 50 7.57 -8.83 20.27
#